data_AF-A0A965L299-F1
#
_entry.id   AF-A0A965L299-F1
#
_cell.length_a   1.000
_cell.length_b   1.000
_cell.length_c   1.000
_cell.angle_alpha   90.00
_cell.angle_beta   90.00
_cell.angle_gamma   90.00
#
_symmetry.space_group_name_H-M   'P 1'
#
loop_
_entity.id
_entity.type
_entity.pdbx_description
1 polymer ?
#
loop_
_entity_poly.entity_id
_entity_poly.type
_entity_poly.pdbx_seq_one_letter_code
_entity_poly.pdbx_strand_id
1 'polypeptide(L)'
;MKKAIGLAMIMMCWGCQKTEVSTTTSTGTSVTPTKTYSGTGSITQGIGTTVIGSLYTCSGGRVSAVGNILSTDAKSWVLPAENSFSSANKLPDLFNECNAKSPSSIAQVDTAKIPTTIIDSDGETITGYIYGDNYFELYVNGKLVGVDAVPFTPFNSSFVKFKAKRPIKYAIKVVDWEENLGLGTELNGGDANHPGDGGFIAKFSDGTVTNASWKAQTFYIAPLASVDCVTETGTSRNSSGCPTTSSAGLKSYALHWAIPSNWIATDFDFTSWPSASLFTESAVGPKNAYTNFSPQFSGASFIWSSNLILDNLVLLRFTGK
;
A
#
# COMPACT_ATOMS: atom_id res chain seq x y z
N MET A 1 32.18 60.75 -38.26
CA MET A 1 33.13 60.31 -37.23
C MET A 1 32.40 60.16 -35.91
N LYS A 2 31.86 58.97 -35.61
CA LYS A 2 31.17 58.67 -34.35
C LYS A 2 32.18 58.00 -33.42
N LYS A 3 32.63 58.71 -32.38
CA LYS A 3 33.48 58.16 -31.32
C LYS A 3 32.61 57.49 -30.27
N ALA A 4 32.91 56.22 -30.01
CA ALA A 4 32.27 55.37 -29.01
C ALA A 4 32.63 55.84 -27.59
N ILE A 5 31.63 55.85 -26.71
CA ILE A 5 31.78 55.99 -25.27
C ILE A 5 31.83 54.57 -24.69
N GLY A 6 32.97 54.19 -24.14
CA GLY A 6 33.17 52.90 -23.48
C GLY A 6 32.52 52.90 -22.10
N LEU A 7 31.56 52.00 -21.89
CA LEU A 7 30.94 51.73 -20.61
C LEU A 7 31.72 50.59 -19.93
N ALA A 8 32.39 50.89 -18.82
CA ALA A 8 33.08 49.89 -18.01
C ALA A 8 32.04 49.02 -17.27
N MET A 9 32.03 47.72 -17.59
CA MET A 9 31.16 46.73 -16.97
C MET A 9 31.82 46.25 -15.66
N ILE A 10 31.22 46.63 -14.52
CA ILE A 10 31.65 46.16 -13.19
C ILE A 10 31.14 44.72 -13.03
N MET A 11 32.07 43.78 -12.98
CA MET A 11 31.82 42.36 -12.71
C MET A 11 31.70 42.19 -11.18
N MET A 12 30.47 42.11 -10.65
CA MET A 12 30.23 41.74 -9.25
C MET A 12 30.21 40.22 -9.14
N CYS A 13 31.25 39.64 -8.53
CA CYS A 13 31.26 38.26 -8.08
C CYS A 13 30.32 38.11 -6.88
N TRP A 14 29.15 37.50 -7.08
CA TRP A 14 28.37 36.97 -5.96
C TRP A 14 29.03 35.68 -5.46
N GLY A 15 29.71 35.77 -4.31
CA GLY A 15 30.06 34.60 -3.52
C GLY A 15 28.79 34.01 -2.89
N CYS A 16 28.43 32.78 -3.26
CA CYS A 16 27.44 32.00 -2.53
C CYS A 16 27.97 31.72 -1.12
N GLN A 17 27.43 32.42 -0.11
CA GLN A 17 27.53 31.98 1.27
C GLN A 17 26.69 30.71 1.43
N LYS A 18 27.34 29.60 1.77
CA LYS A 18 26.65 28.39 2.22
C LYS A 18 25.98 28.71 3.55
N THR A 19 24.66 28.77 3.56
CA THR A 19 23.88 28.75 4.80
C THR A 19 23.98 27.34 5.36
N GLU A 20 24.77 27.16 6.42
CA GLU A 20 24.79 25.91 7.17
C GLU A 20 23.45 25.74 7.86
N VAL A 21 22.67 24.77 7.38
CA VAL A 21 21.48 24.28 8.07
C VAL A 21 21.98 23.46 9.24
N SER A 22 21.79 23.94 10.47
CA SER A 22 21.98 23.13 11.67
C SER A 22 20.97 21.97 11.65
N THR A 23 21.41 20.81 11.19
CA THR A 23 20.76 19.54 11.48
C THR A 23 20.96 19.24 12.96
N THR A 24 19.96 19.53 13.78
CA THR A 24 19.81 18.87 15.08
C THR A 24 19.52 17.40 14.80
N THR A 25 20.58 16.59 14.80
CA THR A 25 20.50 15.14 14.84
C THR A 25 19.81 14.77 16.15
N SER A 26 18.53 14.38 16.10
CA SER A 26 17.93 13.68 17.22
C SER A 26 18.68 12.36 17.36
N THR A 27 19.39 12.19 18.46
CA THR A 27 19.90 10.89 18.88
C THR A 27 18.70 10.02 19.22
N GLY A 28 18.14 9.36 18.19
CA GLY A 28 17.25 8.23 18.39
C GLY A 28 18.00 7.21 19.25
N THR A 29 17.35 6.76 20.32
CA THR A 29 17.90 5.74 21.21
C THR A 29 18.29 4.53 20.38
N SER A 30 19.60 4.27 20.26
CA SER A 30 20.12 3.06 19.61
C SER A 30 19.57 1.84 20.32
N VAL A 31 18.61 1.16 19.71
CA VAL A 31 18.09 -0.11 20.20
C VAL A 31 19.14 -1.16 19.88
N THR A 32 19.93 -1.56 20.88
CA THR A 32 20.80 -2.74 20.76
C THR A 32 19.91 -3.95 20.46
N PRO A 33 20.06 -4.65 19.32
CA PRO A 33 19.18 -5.76 18.98
C PRO A 33 19.43 -6.91 19.97
N THR A 34 18.45 -7.22 20.82
CA THR A 34 18.52 -8.39 21.70
C THR A 34 18.23 -9.69 20.94
N LYS A 35 17.78 -9.60 19.67
CA LYS A 35 17.45 -10.75 18.82
C LYS A 35 17.97 -10.56 17.39
N THR A 36 18.61 -11.60 16.86
CA THR A 36 19.12 -11.66 15.50
C THR A 36 18.13 -12.36 14.59
N TYR A 37 17.55 -11.66 13.62
CA TYR A 37 16.81 -12.27 12.52
C TYR A 37 17.79 -12.90 11.53
N SER A 38 17.56 -14.14 11.12
CA SER A 38 18.44 -14.85 10.17
C SER A 38 18.09 -14.61 8.69
N GLY A 39 16.92 -14.02 8.42
CA GLY A 39 16.47 -13.66 7.07
C GLY A 39 17.05 -12.34 6.56
N THR A 40 16.52 -11.87 5.43
CA THR A 40 17.00 -10.68 4.73
C THR A 40 16.31 -9.37 5.17
N GLY A 41 15.25 -9.49 5.98
CA GLY A 41 14.45 -8.37 6.46
C GLY A 41 15.19 -7.46 7.45
N SER A 42 14.96 -6.16 7.33
CA SER A 42 15.46 -5.15 8.27
C SER A 42 14.55 -5.08 9.49
N ILE A 43 15.13 -5.13 10.69
CA ILE A 43 14.38 -5.14 11.96
C ILE A 43 14.13 -3.71 12.42
N THR A 44 12.87 -3.39 12.75
CA THR A 44 12.50 -2.21 13.52
C THR A 44 11.81 -2.63 14.81
N GLN A 45 11.80 -1.76 15.82
CA GLN A 45 11.10 -2.01 17.08
C GLN A 45 10.50 -0.71 17.62
N GLY A 46 9.25 -0.78 18.04
CA GLY A 46 8.54 0.34 18.64
C GLY A 46 7.97 1.35 17.64
N ILE A 47 7.49 2.47 18.17
CA ILE A 47 6.77 3.50 17.43
C ILE A 47 7.71 4.31 16.53
N GLY A 48 7.31 4.50 15.27
CA GLY A 48 7.95 5.39 14.32
C GLY A 48 7.64 6.88 14.57
N THR A 49 8.35 7.76 13.86
CA THR A 49 8.10 9.20 13.93
C THR A 49 7.08 9.60 12.87
N THR A 50 5.98 10.23 13.27
CA THR A 50 5.02 10.81 12.34
C THR A 50 5.64 11.96 11.54
N VAL A 51 5.48 11.91 10.22
CA VAL A 51 5.94 12.94 9.27
C VAL A 51 4.75 13.68 8.66
N ILE A 52 3.67 12.95 8.37
CA ILE A 52 2.40 13.50 7.89
C ILE A 52 1.33 13.10 8.90
N GLY A 53 0.65 14.09 9.48
CA GLY A 53 -0.36 13.86 10.51
C GLY A 53 -1.57 13.08 10.01
N SER A 54 -2.02 13.31 8.78
CA SER A 54 -3.00 12.47 8.08
C SER A 54 -2.96 12.75 6.58
N LEU A 55 -3.00 11.73 5.74
CA LEU A 55 -3.13 11.88 4.28
C LEU A 55 -4.55 12.29 3.86
N TYR A 56 -5.53 11.89 4.66
CA TYR A 56 -6.94 12.06 4.36
C TYR A 56 -7.73 12.39 5.62
N THR A 57 -8.78 13.18 5.48
CA THR A 57 -9.68 13.55 6.58
C THR A 57 -11.12 13.32 6.16
N CYS A 58 -11.84 12.57 6.97
CA CYS A 58 -13.22 12.19 6.75
C CYS A 58 -13.94 12.06 8.09
N SER A 59 -15.22 12.41 8.13
CA SER A 59 -16.02 12.25 9.34
C SER A 59 -16.10 10.76 9.73
N GLY A 60 -15.71 10.43 10.96
CA GLY A 60 -15.67 9.04 11.44
C GLY A 60 -14.51 8.21 10.88
N GLY A 61 -13.63 8.81 10.08
CA GLY A 61 -12.42 8.16 9.58
C GLY A 61 -11.28 8.18 10.59
N ARG A 62 -10.48 7.11 10.58
CA ARG A 62 -9.23 7.01 11.34
C ARG A 62 -8.15 7.88 10.73
N VAL A 63 -7.17 8.22 11.54
CA VAL A 63 -6.02 9.03 11.13
C VAL A 63 -5.14 8.20 10.20
N SER A 64 -4.98 8.67 8.96
CA SER A 64 -4.14 8.02 7.94
C SER A 64 -2.74 8.64 7.94
N ALA A 65 -2.08 8.59 9.10
CA ALA A 65 -0.76 9.17 9.26
C ALA A 65 0.28 8.44 8.40
N VAL A 66 1.36 9.15 8.08
CA VAL A 66 2.57 8.58 7.47
C VAL A 66 3.76 8.97 8.31
N GLY A 67 4.68 8.04 8.54
CA GLY A 67 5.88 8.28 9.31
C GLY A 67 7.12 7.66 8.74
N ASN A 68 8.17 7.68 9.55
CA ASN A 68 9.40 6.96 9.28
C ASN A 68 9.92 6.24 10.53
N ILE A 69 10.74 5.22 10.32
CA ILE A 69 11.47 4.54 11.39
C ILE A 69 12.84 4.08 10.87
N LEU A 70 13.85 4.12 11.73
CA LEU A 70 15.19 3.63 11.44
C LEU A 70 15.31 2.18 11.91
N SER A 71 15.71 1.28 11.02
CA SER A 71 15.98 -0.11 11.36
C SER A 71 17.37 -0.31 12.00
N THR A 72 17.59 -1.48 12.59
CA THR A 72 18.85 -1.85 13.25
C THR A 72 20.06 -1.90 12.31
N ASP A 73 19.83 -2.04 11.01
CA ASP A 73 20.82 -1.95 9.93
C ASP A 73 20.91 -0.53 9.32
N ALA A 74 20.41 0.49 10.03
CA ALA A 74 20.47 1.91 9.67
C ALA A 74 19.77 2.30 8.35
N LYS A 75 18.77 1.52 7.90
CA LYS A 75 17.90 1.90 6.80
C LYS A 75 16.67 2.65 7.31
N SER A 76 16.20 3.64 6.55
CA SER A 76 14.97 4.36 6.84
C SER A 76 13.80 3.73 6.10
N TRP A 77 12.69 3.53 6.79
CA TRP A 77 11.46 2.94 6.26
C TRP A 77 10.30 3.92 6.39
N VAL A 78 9.46 4.03 5.36
CA VAL A 78 8.21 4.80 5.40
C VAL A 78 7.10 3.91 5.96
N LEU A 79 6.32 4.46 6.89
CA LEU A 79 5.26 3.76 7.62
C LEU A 79 3.87 4.30 7.24
N PRO A 80 2.85 3.45 6.99
CA PRO A 80 2.96 1.98 6.87
C PRO A 80 3.67 1.55 5.58
N ALA A 81 3.65 2.38 4.54
CA ALA A 81 4.31 2.10 3.27
C ALA A 81 4.56 3.37 2.44
N GLU A 82 5.58 3.32 1.58
CA GLU A 82 5.67 4.23 0.44
C GLU A 82 4.44 4.05 -0.45
N ASN A 83 3.72 5.15 -0.67
CA ASN A 83 2.45 5.16 -1.39
C ASN A 83 2.31 6.39 -2.30
N SER A 84 1.36 6.29 -3.22
CA SER A 84 1.03 7.27 -4.25
C SER A 84 -0.26 8.03 -3.92
N PHE A 85 -0.77 7.95 -2.68
CA PHE A 85 -2.06 8.53 -2.34
C PHE A 85 -2.10 10.05 -2.60
N SER A 86 -1.05 10.79 -2.26
CA SER A 86 -1.06 12.25 -2.44
C SER A 86 -0.89 12.69 -3.91
N SER A 87 -0.29 11.85 -4.76
CA SER A 87 0.16 12.24 -6.12
C SER A 87 -0.66 11.60 -7.24
N ALA A 88 -1.30 10.46 -6.99
CA ALA A 88 -2.02 9.70 -8.01
C ALA A 88 -3.49 10.07 -8.12
N ASN A 89 -4.08 9.77 -9.27
CA ASN A 89 -5.53 9.84 -9.46
C ASN A 89 -6.23 8.84 -8.53
N LYS A 90 -7.27 9.31 -7.86
CA LYS A 90 -8.18 8.47 -7.07
C LYS A 90 -9.11 7.74 -8.04
N LEU A 91 -9.28 6.44 -7.86
CA LEU A 91 -10.21 5.68 -8.67
C LEU A 91 -11.66 6.10 -8.37
N PRO A 92 -12.57 6.03 -9.36
CA PRO A 92 -13.97 6.33 -9.13
C PRO A 92 -14.61 5.41 -8.10
N ASP A 93 -15.25 6.00 -7.09
CA ASP A 93 -15.96 5.24 -6.05
C ASP A 93 -17.22 4.56 -6.62
N LEU A 94 -17.40 3.29 -6.26
CA LEU A 94 -18.72 2.66 -6.15
C LEU A 94 -19.39 3.10 -4.85
N PHE A 95 -18.64 3.13 -3.75
CA PHE A 95 -19.11 3.50 -2.42
C PHE A 95 -18.01 4.20 -1.65
N ASN A 96 -18.27 5.40 -1.16
CA ASN A 96 -17.37 6.19 -0.34
C ASN A 96 -18.20 7.17 0.53
N GLU A 97 -18.27 6.91 1.83
CA GLU A 97 -19.04 7.74 2.76
C GLU A 97 -18.46 9.15 2.91
N CYS A 98 -17.15 9.30 2.70
CA CYS A 98 -16.46 10.56 2.88
C CYS A 98 -16.83 11.62 1.85
N ASN A 99 -17.39 11.22 0.71
CA ASN A 99 -17.92 12.11 -0.30
C ASN A 99 -19.43 11.89 -0.55
N ALA A 100 -20.13 11.34 0.44
CA ALA A 100 -21.57 11.07 0.43
C ALA A 100 -22.04 10.16 -0.73
N LYS A 101 -21.17 9.28 -1.23
CA LYS A 101 -21.54 8.23 -2.18
C LYS A 101 -21.81 6.93 -1.45
N SER A 102 -23.05 6.69 -1.06
CA SER A 102 -23.43 5.47 -0.34
C SER A 102 -24.53 4.69 -1.04
N PRO A 103 -24.35 4.22 -2.29
CA PRO A 103 -25.38 3.44 -2.95
C PRO A 103 -25.54 2.09 -2.26
N SER A 104 -26.78 1.60 -2.20
CA SER A 104 -27.11 0.31 -1.58
C SER A 104 -26.92 -0.88 -2.52
N SER A 105 -26.71 -0.63 -3.82
CA SER A 105 -26.40 -1.65 -4.82
C SER A 105 -25.89 -1.02 -6.12
N ILE A 106 -25.39 -1.86 -7.04
CA ILE A 106 -24.93 -1.42 -8.36
C ILE A 106 -26.01 -0.71 -9.18
N ALA A 107 -27.29 -0.96 -8.93
CA ALA A 107 -28.39 -0.38 -9.70
C ALA A 107 -28.46 1.15 -9.55
N GLN A 108 -27.83 1.70 -8.51
CA GLN A 108 -27.75 3.14 -8.24
C GLN A 108 -26.48 3.79 -8.78
N VAL A 109 -25.60 3.03 -9.43
CA VAL A 109 -24.31 3.53 -9.94
C VAL A 109 -24.33 3.58 -11.46
N ASP A 110 -24.06 4.77 -12.01
CA ASP A 110 -23.91 4.98 -13.45
C ASP A 110 -22.45 4.71 -13.89
N THR A 111 -22.14 3.44 -14.15
CA THR A 111 -20.80 3.03 -14.60
C THR A 111 -20.46 3.49 -16.03
N ALA A 112 -21.45 3.94 -16.81
CA ALA A 112 -21.22 4.45 -18.15
C ALA A 112 -20.46 5.80 -18.11
N LYS A 113 -20.74 6.63 -17.11
CA LYS A 113 -20.08 7.94 -16.90
C LYS A 113 -18.65 7.86 -16.40
N ILE A 114 -18.19 6.69 -15.95
CA ILE A 114 -16.82 6.54 -15.44
C ILE A 114 -15.81 6.69 -16.58
N PRO A 115 -14.82 7.60 -16.46
CA PRO A 115 -13.84 7.85 -17.50
C PRO A 115 -12.94 6.64 -17.74
N THR A 116 -12.45 6.50 -18.97
CA THR A 116 -11.54 5.43 -19.36
C THR A 116 -10.08 5.90 -19.26
N THR A 117 -9.26 5.22 -18.46
CA THR A 117 -7.80 5.42 -18.46
C THR A 117 -7.17 4.72 -19.65
N ILE A 118 -6.42 5.42 -20.49
CA ILE A 118 -5.77 4.82 -21.67
C ILE A 118 -4.37 4.33 -21.28
N ILE A 119 -4.20 3.01 -21.14
CA ILE A 119 -2.89 2.38 -20.89
C ILE A 119 -2.23 2.05 -22.23
N ASP A 120 -2.95 1.31 -23.08
CA ASP A 120 -2.57 0.97 -24.45
C ASP A 120 -3.69 1.40 -25.40
N SER A 121 -3.40 2.29 -26.35
CA SER A 121 -4.43 2.87 -27.24
C SER A 121 -5.08 1.84 -28.16
N ASP A 122 -4.32 0.81 -28.56
CA ASP A 122 -4.74 -0.35 -29.36
C ASP A 122 -5.28 -1.51 -28.51
N GLY A 123 -5.38 -1.32 -27.19
CA GLY A 123 -5.96 -2.28 -26.27
C GLY A 123 -7.49 -2.35 -26.34
N GLU A 124 -8.05 -3.32 -25.63
CA GLU A 124 -9.50 -3.43 -25.42
C GLU A 124 -9.92 -2.69 -24.14
N THR A 125 -11.19 -2.32 -24.05
CA THR A 125 -11.73 -1.68 -22.84
C THR A 125 -12.04 -2.74 -21.78
N ILE A 126 -11.38 -2.64 -20.63
CA ILE A 126 -11.62 -3.47 -19.45
C ILE A 126 -12.25 -2.61 -18.36
N THR A 127 -13.24 -3.18 -17.68
CA THR A 127 -13.82 -2.63 -16.47
C THR A 127 -13.52 -3.54 -15.28
N GLY A 128 -13.48 -3.00 -14.07
CA GLY A 128 -13.30 -3.82 -12.87
C GLY A 128 -13.96 -3.26 -11.63
N TYR A 129 -14.32 -4.16 -10.73
CA TYR A 129 -14.78 -3.88 -9.37
C TYR A 129 -13.66 -4.25 -8.41
N ILE A 130 -13.36 -3.37 -7.44
CA ILE A 130 -12.24 -3.53 -6.52
C ILE A 130 -12.67 -3.13 -5.12
N TYR A 131 -12.30 -3.92 -4.12
CA TYR A 131 -12.39 -3.57 -2.70
C TYR A 131 -11.08 -3.94 -2.00
N GLY A 132 -10.60 -3.04 -1.15
CA GLY A 132 -9.44 -3.24 -0.29
C GLY A 132 -9.81 -3.02 1.18
N ASP A 133 -9.24 -3.85 2.03
CA ASP A 133 -9.15 -3.69 3.48
C ASP A 133 -7.65 -3.46 3.77
N ASN A 134 -7.13 -2.22 3.82
CA ASN A 134 -7.83 -0.96 3.61
C ASN A 134 -7.47 -0.23 2.30
N TYR A 135 -6.18 -0.18 1.90
CA TYR A 135 -5.72 0.64 0.77
C TYR A 135 -5.17 -0.21 -0.37
N PHE A 136 -5.35 0.27 -1.62
CA PHE A 136 -4.71 -0.33 -2.78
C PHE A 136 -4.24 0.68 -3.84
N GLU A 137 -3.30 0.23 -4.67
CA GLU A 137 -2.85 0.91 -5.89
C GLU A 137 -2.88 -0.06 -7.05
N LEU A 138 -3.59 0.30 -8.13
CA LEU A 138 -3.73 -0.55 -9.32
C LEU A 138 -2.77 -0.12 -10.41
N TYR A 139 -1.93 -1.07 -10.85
CA TYR A 139 -1.06 -0.93 -12.00
C TYR A 139 -1.47 -1.94 -13.09
N VAL A 140 -1.52 -1.47 -14.33
CA VAL A 140 -1.82 -2.29 -15.50
C VAL A 140 -0.74 -2.04 -16.55
N ASN A 141 -0.16 -3.12 -17.08
CA ASN A 141 0.91 -3.08 -18.09
C ASN A 141 2.04 -2.08 -17.73
N GLY A 142 2.44 -2.07 -16.45
CA GLY A 142 3.51 -1.21 -15.95
C GLY A 142 3.15 0.26 -15.72
N LYS A 143 1.88 0.65 -15.89
CA LYS A 143 1.41 2.03 -15.65
C LYS A 143 0.43 2.06 -14.49
N LEU A 144 0.55 3.08 -13.64
CA LEU A 144 -0.41 3.35 -12.57
C LEU A 144 -1.74 3.79 -13.18
N VAL A 145 -2.80 3.03 -12.88
CA VAL A 145 -4.18 3.34 -13.31
C VAL A 145 -4.83 4.32 -12.33
N GLY A 146 -4.60 4.10 -11.04
CA GLY A 146 -5.11 4.91 -9.95
C GLY A 146 -4.99 4.19 -8.61
N VAL A 147 -5.40 4.87 -7.55
CA VAL A 147 -5.33 4.38 -6.17
C VAL A 147 -6.68 4.46 -5.50
N ASP A 148 -6.85 3.73 -4.39
CA ASP A 148 -8.02 3.87 -3.53
C ASP A 148 -8.23 5.34 -3.13
N ALA A 149 -9.50 5.76 -3.09
CA ALA A 149 -9.90 7.09 -2.68
C ALA A 149 -9.83 7.31 -1.16
N VAL A 150 -9.80 6.22 -0.37
CA VAL A 150 -9.70 6.27 1.09
C VAL A 150 -8.54 5.36 1.55
N PRO A 151 -7.55 5.89 2.29
CA PRO A 151 -6.38 5.10 2.67
C PRO A 151 -6.62 4.18 3.87
N PHE A 152 -7.51 4.55 4.80
CA PHE A 152 -7.71 3.78 6.03
C PHE A 152 -9.19 3.51 6.28
N THR A 153 -9.93 4.48 6.84
CA THR A 153 -11.37 4.34 7.07
C THR A 153 -12.10 5.67 6.89
N PRO A 154 -13.42 5.66 6.69
CA PRO A 154 -14.30 4.52 6.35
C PRO A 154 -13.89 3.78 5.06
N PHE A 155 -14.45 2.59 4.86
CA PHE A 155 -14.07 1.74 3.73
C PHE A 155 -14.62 2.23 2.39
N ASN A 156 -13.89 1.95 1.31
CA ASN A 156 -14.26 2.29 -0.05
C ASN A 156 -14.35 1.04 -0.94
N SER A 157 -15.15 1.12 -2.00
CA SER A 157 -15.03 0.22 -3.15
C SER A 157 -15.00 1.04 -4.43
N SER A 158 -14.25 0.55 -5.41
CA SER A 158 -13.93 1.30 -6.62
C SER A 158 -14.41 0.58 -7.87
N PHE A 159 -14.80 1.36 -8.88
CA PHE A 159 -14.98 0.88 -10.24
C PHE A 159 -13.95 1.53 -11.15
N VAL A 160 -13.30 0.71 -11.97
CA VAL A 160 -12.29 1.17 -12.92
C VAL A 160 -12.71 0.87 -14.35
N LYS A 161 -12.29 1.71 -15.29
CA LYS A 161 -12.40 1.49 -16.73
C LYS A 161 -11.07 1.88 -17.38
N PHE A 162 -10.42 0.98 -18.09
CA PHE A 162 -9.15 1.25 -18.75
C PHE A 162 -9.04 0.55 -20.11
N LYS A 163 -8.19 1.06 -21.01
CA LYS A 163 -7.80 0.35 -22.24
C LYS A 163 -6.42 -0.29 -22.09
N ALA A 164 -6.30 -1.60 -22.25
CA ALA A 164 -5.03 -2.31 -22.14
C ALA A 164 -4.91 -3.43 -23.17
N LYS A 165 -3.68 -3.72 -23.61
CA LYS A 165 -3.39 -4.78 -24.56
C LYS A 165 -3.09 -6.10 -23.83
N ARG A 166 -3.65 -7.20 -24.32
CA ARG A 166 -3.38 -8.56 -23.82
C ARG A 166 -1.96 -9.03 -24.19
N PRO A 167 -1.36 -9.94 -23.40
CA PRO A 167 -1.83 -10.40 -22.09
C PRO A 167 -1.68 -9.30 -21.04
N ILE A 168 -2.72 -9.08 -20.22
CA ILE A 168 -2.76 -7.96 -19.28
C ILE A 168 -1.93 -8.28 -18.04
N LYS A 169 -0.97 -7.40 -17.71
CA LYS A 169 -0.13 -7.51 -16.51
C LYS A 169 -0.76 -6.69 -15.37
N TYR A 170 -1.34 -7.38 -14.41
CA TYR A 170 -1.88 -6.76 -13.21
C TYR A 170 -0.81 -6.74 -12.12
N ALA A 171 -0.56 -5.56 -11.55
CA ALA A 171 0.21 -5.37 -10.33
C ALA A 171 -0.63 -4.56 -9.35
N ILE A 172 -0.69 -4.99 -8.09
CA ILE A 172 -1.49 -4.30 -7.07
C ILE A 172 -0.64 -4.18 -5.82
N LYS A 173 -0.45 -2.96 -5.33
CA LYS A 173 0.11 -2.72 -3.99
C LYS A 173 -1.07 -2.62 -3.05
N VAL A 174 -1.05 -3.38 -1.97
CA VAL A 174 -2.11 -3.34 -0.95
C VAL A 174 -1.47 -3.10 0.42
N VAL A 175 -2.13 -2.27 1.22
CA VAL A 175 -1.66 -1.83 2.53
C VAL A 175 -2.79 -2.01 3.54
N ASP A 176 -2.52 -2.80 4.56
CA ASP A 176 -3.28 -2.76 5.81
C ASP A 176 -2.74 -1.56 6.60
N TRP A 177 -3.60 -0.56 6.82
CA TRP A 177 -3.17 0.73 7.34
C TRP A 177 -3.10 0.68 8.87
N GLU A 178 -2.12 1.39 9.43
CA GLU A 178 -1.89 1.39 10.88
C GLU A 178 -2.17 2.77 11.49
N GLU A 179 -2.71 2.79 12.71
CA GLU A 179 -2.81 4.02 13.51
C GLU A 179 -1.52 4.24 14.30
N ASN A 180 -0.97 3.16 14.86
CA ASN A 180 0.28 3.16 15.61
C ASN A 180 1.47 2.88 14.69
N LEU A 181 1.98 3.92 14.05
CA LEU A 181 3.06 3.83 13.05
C LEU A 181 4.24 2.95 13.49
N GLY A 182 4.55 1.91 12.72
CA GLY A 182 5.64 0.97 12.96
C GLY A 182 5.23 -0.30 13.71
N LEU A 183 4.00 -0.37 14.20
CA LEU A 183 3.50 -1.49 14.99
C LEU A 183 2.48 -2.36 14.26
N GLY A 184 1.89 -1.94 13.15
CA GLY A 184 0.81 -2.65 12.47
C GLY A 184 -0.45 -2.79 13.33
N THR A 185 -0.70 -1.81 14.20
CA THR A 185 -1.83 -1.85 15.14
C THR A 185 -2.70 -0.61 15.10
N GLU A 186 -3.91 -0.78 15.59
CA GLU A 186 -4.96 0.21 15.62
C GLU A 186 -5.86 0.08 16.86
N LEU A 187 -6.69 1.09 17.10
CA LEU A 187 -7.71 1.02 18.15
C LEU A 187 -8.90 0.18 17.66
N ASN A 188 -9.15 -0.99 18.24
CA ASN A 188 -10.33 -1.78 17.90
C ASN A 188 -10.92 -2.46 19.13
N GLY A 189 -12.25 -2.41 19.28
CA GLY A 189 -12.95 -3.05 20.41
C GLY A 189 -12.47 -2.61 21.81
N GLY A 190 -11.84 -1.44 21.95
CA GLY A 190 -11.26 -0.95 23.20
C GLY A 190 -9.80 -1.38 23.44
N ASP A 191 -9.22 -2.21 22.56
CA ASP A 191 -7.80 -2.51 22.52
C ASP A 191 -7.07 -1.48 21.63
N ALA A 192 -6.21 -0.66 22.23
CA ALA A 192 -5.44 0.36 21.52
C ALA A 192 -4.27 -0.20 20.69
N ASN A 193 -3.96 -1.50 20.80
CA ASN A 193 -2.87 -2.17 20.09
C ASN A 193 -3.38 -3.41 19.33
N HIS A 194 -4.62 -3.35 18.84
CA HIS A 194 -5.19 -4.43 18.06
C HIS A 194 -4.47 -4.53 16.70
N PRO A 195 -3.89 -5.68 16.32
CA PRO A 195 -3.39 -5.88 14.96
C PRO A 195 -4.54 -5.75 13.96
N GLY A 196 -4.36 -4.92 12.93
CA GLY A 196 -5.32 -4.79 11.83
C GLY A 196 -5.45 -6.10 11.05
N ASP A 197 -6.45 -6.17 10.19
CA ASP A 197 -6.54 -7.21 9.19
C ASP A 197 -6.64 -6.62 7.79
N GLY A 198 -5.90 -7.24 6.87
CA GLY A 198 -5.91 -6.88 5.47
C GLY A 198 -7.00 -7.57 4.68
N GLY A 199 -7.05 -7.31 3.38
CA GLY A 199 -7.89 -8.06 2.47
C GLY A 199 -7.99 -7.39 1.11
N PHE A 200 -7.95 -8.17 0.03
CA PHE A 200 -8.13 -7.63 -1.30
C PHE A 200 -8.98 -8.53 -2.17
N ILE A 201 -9.95 -7.94 -2.87
CA ILE A 201 -10.79 -8.67 -3.84
C ILE A 201 -11.04 -7.82 -5.07
N ALA A 202 -10.93 -8.44 -6.25
CA ALA A 202 -11.21 -7.79 -7.51
C ALA A 202 -11.78 -8.74 -8.56
N LYS A 203 -12.62 -8.18 -9.44
CA LYS A 203 -13.12 -8.83 -10.64
C LYS A 203 -13.04 -7.87 -11.82
N PHE A 204 -12.43 -8.32 -12.90
CA PHE A 204 -12.27 -7.57 -14.14
C PHE A 204 -13.07 -8.23 -15.27
N SER A 205 -13.49 -7.42 -16.26
CA SER A 205 -14.32 -7.87 -17.39
C SER A 205 -13.59 -8.71 -18.42
N ASP A 206 -12.26 -8.82 -18.33
CA ASP A 206 -11.44 -9.72 -19.14
C ASP A 206 -11.52 -11.19 -18.67
N GLY A 207 -12.26 -11.46 -17.59
CA GLY A 207 -12.36 -12.77 -16.93
C GLY A 207 -11.39 -12.95 -15.77
N THR A 208 -10.51 -11.97 -15.50
CA THR A 208 -9.59 -12.01 -14.37
C THR A 208 -10.36 -11.79 -13.06
N VAL A 209 -10.16 -12.70 -12.11
CA VAL A 209 -10.69 -12.64 -10.74
C VAL A 209 -9.57 -12.91 -9.75
N THR A 210 -9.63 -12.31 -8.56
CA THR A 210 -8.71 -12.66 -7.47
C THR A 210 -8.97 -14.09 -6.99
N ASN A 211 -7.92 -14.90 -6.96
CA ASN A 211 -7.94 -16.31 -6.52
C ASN A 211 -6.50 -16.77 -6.20
N ALA A 212 -6.32 -18.04 -5.82
CA ALA A 212 -5.03 -18.60 -5.42
C ALA A 212 -3.96 -18.67 -6.53
N SER A 213 -4.31 -18.36 -7.79
CA SER A 213 -3.35 -18.29 -8.89
C SER A 213 -2.60 -16.95 -8.94
N TRP A 214 -3.08 -15.93 -8.22
CA TRP A 214 -2.32 -14.69 -8.02
C TRP A 214 -1.07 -14.99 -7.20
N LYS A 215 -0.01 -14.21 -7.44
CA LYS A 215 1.14 -14.19 -6.54
C LYS A 215 0.98 -13.06 -5.53
N ALA A 216 1.38 -13.31 -4.28
CA ALA A 216 1.30 -12.34 -3.19
C ALA A 216 2.57 -12.41 -2.34
N GLN A 217 3.28 -11.30 -2.17
CA GLN A 217 4.51 -11.25 -1.39
C GLN A 217 4.45 -10.09 -0.40
N THR A 218 4.66 -10.38 0.89
CA THR A 218 4.73 -9.35 1.94
C THR A 218 6.07 -8.62 1.94
N PHE A 219 6.06 -7.33 2.27
CA PHE A 219 7.22 -6.42 2.38
C PHE A 219 7.27 -5.66 3.70
N TYR A 220 6.22 -5.76 4.53
CA TYR A 220 6.17 -5.21 5.87
C TYR A 220 5.35 -6.16 6.75
N ILE A 221 5.93 -6.62 7.86
CA ILE A 221 5.26 -7.53 8.80
C ILE A 221 5.31 -6.94 10.20
N ALA A 222 4.15 -6.74 10.83
CA ALA A 222 3.98 -6.19 12.18
C ALA A 222 2.57 -6.51 12.72
N PRO A 223 2.33 -6.46 14.05
CA PRO A 223 3.30 -6.48 15.14
C PRO A 223 3.87 -7.88 15.35
N LEU A 224 5.18 -7.98 15.59
CA LEU A 224 5.83 -9.23 15.96
C LEU A 224 6.26 -9.22 17.43
N ALA A 225 5.87 -10.22 18.21
CA ALA A 225 6.44 -10.44 19.54
C ALA A 225 7.92 -10.90 19.47
N SER A 226 8.27 -11.59 18.38
CA SER A 226 9.63 -11.98 18.02
C SER A 226 9.76 -12.05 16.51
N VAL A 227 10.90 -11.65 15.97
CA VAL A 227 11.21 -11.79 14.53
C VAL A 227 11.45 -13.25 14.11
N ASP A 228 11.79 -14.12 15.06
CA ASP A 228 12.17 -15.52 14.78
C ASP A 228 11.02 -16.41 14.30
N CYS A 229 9.77 -15.97 14.43
CA CYS A 229 8.62 -16.72 13.91
C CYS A 229 8.46 -16.57 12.39
N VAL A 230 9.06 -15.53 11.80
CA VAL A 230 9.04 -15.31 10.35
C VAL A 230 10.13 -16.15 9.72
N THR A 231 9.78 -16.88 8.66
CA THR A 231 10.73 -17.72 7.92
C THR A 231 10.87 -17.22 6.48
N GLU A 232 12.09 -17.33 5.94
CA GLU A 232 12.36 -17.07 4.53
C GLU A 232 12.78 -18.37 3.83
N THR A 233 12.24 -18.63 2.64
CA THR A 233 12.68 -19.75 1.77
C THR A 233 12.84 -19.23 0.35
N GLY A 234 14.10 -19.12 -0.10
CA GLY A 234 14.42 -18.39 -1.31
C GLY A 234 13.99 -16.93 -1.17
N THR A 235 13.10 -16.45 -2.05
CA THR A 235 12.53 -15.10 -1.97
C THR A 235 11.21 -15.03 -1.18
N SER A 236 10.65 -16.18 -0.80
CA SER A 236 9.37 -16.24 -0.08
C SER A 236 9.57 -15.85 1.38
N ARG A 237 8.62 -15.08 1.92
CA ARG A 237 8.59 -14.59 3.30
C ARG A 237 7.29 -15.07 3.92
N ASN A 238 7.37 -15.83 5.00
CA ASN A 238 6.23 -16.52 5.57
C ASN A 238 6.08 -16.20 7.05
N SER A 239 4.92 -15.65 7.40
CA SER A 239 4.47 -15.27 8.74
C SER A 239 3.27 -16.09 9.22
N SER A 240 2.84 -17.14 8.52
CA SER A 240 1.67 -17.94 8.91
C SER A 240 1.86 -18.69 10.23
N GLY A 241 3.11 -18.95 10.64
CA GLY A 241 3.46 -19.54 11.93
C GLY A 241 3.60 -18.54 13.08
N CYS A 242 3.47 -17.23 12.80
CA CYS A 242 3.60 -16.20 13.82
C CYS A 242 2.31 -16.05 14.65
N PRO A 243 2.41 -15.84 15.97
CA PRO A 243 1.27 -15.45 16.78
C PRO A 243 0.67 -14.13 16.29
N THR A 244 -0.64 -14.11 16.05
CA THR A 244 -1.39 -12.93 15.58
C THR A 244 -1.81 -11.98 16.71
N THR A 245 -1.39 -12.26 17.94
CA THR A 245 -1.54 -11.36 19.07
C THR A 245 -0.15 -11.05 19.63
N SER A 246 0.14 -9.77 19.84
CA SER A 246 1.41 -9.33 20.43
C SER A 246 1.18 -8.77 21.83
N SER A 247 1.66 -9.48 22.84
CA SER A 247 1.73 -8.94 24.21
C SER A 247 2.84 -7.90 24.39
N ALA A 248 3.67 -7.67 23.36
CA ALA A 248 4.77 -6.72 23.43
C ALA A 248 4.31 -5.26 23.31
N GLY A 249 3.08 -5.00 22.82
CA GLY A 249 2.52 -3.65 22.68
C GLY A 249 3.49 -2.71 21.95
N LEU A 250 3.83 -1.59 22.57
CA LEU A 250 4.78 -0.59 22.05
C LEU A 250 6.23 -1.08 21.88
N LYS A 251 6.55 -2.32 22.29
CA LYS A 251 7.86 -2.96 22.09
C LYS A 251 7.82 -4.04 21.01
N SER A 252 6.72 -4.13 20.26
CA SER A 252 6.62 -5.07 19.14
C SER A 252 7.70 -4.77 18.09
N TYR A 253 8.15 -5.83 17.44
CA TYR A 253 9.07 -5.78 16.32
C TYR A 253 8.30 -5.69 15.02
N ALA A 254 9.03 -5.30 13.99
CA ALA A 254 8.60 -5.34 12.62
C ALA A 254 9.75 -5.79 11.72
N LEU A 255 9.40 -6.38 10.58
CA LEU A 255 10.34 -6.72 9.50
C LEU A 255 9.96 -5.99 8.23
N HIS A 256 10.96 -5.41 7.58
CA HIS A 256 10.81 -4.63 6.36
C HIS A 256 11.72 -5.15 5.26
N TRP A 257 11.24 -5.09 4.01
CA TRP A 257 12.05 -5.39 2.84
C TRP A 257 11.83 -4.35 1.76
N ALA A 258 12.90 -4.04 1.01
CA ALA A 258 12.81 -3.10 -0.10
C ALA A 258 11.94 -3.69 -1.22
N ILE A 259 11.01 -2.89 -1.74
CA ILE A 259 10.26 -3.24 -2.94
C ILE A 259 11.20 -3.17 -4.15
N PRO A 260 11.26 -4.20 -5.02
CA PRO A 260 12.04 -4.14 -6.26
C PRO A 260 11.56 -2.96 -7.12
N SER A 261 12.45 -2.08 -7.56
CA SER A 261 12.07 -0.87 -8.31
C SER A 261 11.33 -1.17 -9.63
N ASN A 262 11.56 -2.35 -10.22
CA ASN A 262 10.93 -2.80 -11.45
C ASN A 262 9.72 -3.72 -11.23
N TRP A 263 9.19 -3.88 -10.01
CA TRP A 263 8.12 -4.85 -9.71
C TRP A 263 6.83 -4.66 -10.53
N ILE A 264 6.56 -3.44 -11.00
CA ILE A 264 5.41 -3.14 -11.86
C ILE A 264 5.63 -3.47 -13.33
N ALA A 265 6.88 -3.64 -13.77
CA ALA A 265 7.22 -3.81 -15.18
C ALA A 265 6.50 -5.01 -15.82
N THR A 266 6.25 -4.92 -17.12
CA THR A 266 5.51 -5.94 -17.87
C THR A 266 6.25 -7.27 -17.95
N ASP A 267 7.57 -7.23 -17.86
CA ASP A 267 8.51 -8.36 -17.93
C ASP A 267 9.06 -8.76 -16.55
N PHE A 268 8.60 -8.13 -15.46
CA PHE A 268 9.01 -8.52 -14.11
C PHE A 268 8.66 -9.98 -13.84
N ASP A 269 9.68 -10.79 -13.53
CA ASP A 269 9.53 -12.19 -13.17
C ASP A 269 9.11 -12.34 -11.71
N PHE A 270 7.84 -12.71 -11.52
CA PHE A 270 7.24 -12.99 -10.22
C PHE A 270 7.01 -14.49 -10.00
N THR A 271 7.64 -15.37 -10.80
CA THR A 271 7.41 -16.83 -10.69
C THR A 271 7.85 -17.40 -9.35
N SER A 272 8.88 -16.81 -8.73
CA SER A 272 9.39 -17.20 -7.41
C SER A 272 8.53 -16.69 -6.24
N TRP A 273 7.56 -15.80 -6.49
CA TRP A 273 6.68 -15.31 -5.43
C TRP A 273 5.68 -16.40 -5.01
N PRO A 274 5.30 -16.46 -3.74
CA PRO A 274 4.31 -17.42 -3.27
C PRO A 274 2.93 -17.10 -3.85
N SER A 275 2.12 -18.14 -4.00
CA SER A 275 0.71 -17.99 -4.36
C SER A 275 -0.04 -17.27 -3.25
N ALA A 276 -1.06 -16.51 -3.63
CA ALA A 276 -1.90 -15.82 -2.67
C ALA A 276 -2.73 -16.81 -1.85
N SER A 277 -2.88 -16.51 -0.55
CA SER A 277 -3.77 -17.26 0.33
C SER A 277 -5.21 -16.78 0.13
N LEU A 278 -6.17 -17.68 0.34
CA LEU A 278 -7.60 -17.35 0.25
C LEU A 278 -8.17 -17.11 1.65
N PHE A 279 -8.97 -16.06 1.78
CA PHE A 279 -9.68 -15.73 3.01
C PHE A 279 -11.18 -15.65 2.77
N THR A 280 -11.96 -15.98 3.80
CA THR A 280 -13.42 -15.88 3.75
C THR A 280 -13.85 -14.45 4.04
N GLU A 281 -15.06 -14.08 3.60
CA GLU A 281 -15.69 -12.81 4.01
C GLU A 281 -15.75 -12.67 5.54
N SER A 282 -15.99 -13.76 6.26
CA SER A 282 -16.03 -13.73 7.73
C SER A 282 -14.66 -13.46 8.38
N ALA A 283 -13.56 -13.81 7.70
CA ALA A 283 -12.21 -13.58 8.21
C ALA A 283 -11.76 -12.13 8.00
N VAL A 284 -12.13 -11.54 6.85
CA VAL A 284 -11.86 -10.12 6.52
C VAL A 284 -12.88 -9.17 7.18
N GLY A 285 -14.10 -9.64 7.42
CA GLY A 285 -15.18 -8.81 7.97
C GLY A 285 -15.47 -7.53 7.18
N PRO A 286 -15.64 -7.60 5.84
CA PRO A 286 -15.73 -6.41 5.00
C PRO A 286 -17.02 -5.61 5.26
N LYS A 287 -16.99 -4.29 5.05
CA LYS A 287 -18.10 -3.38 5.40
C LYS A 287 -19.07 -3.13 4.24
N ASN A 288 -19.99 -2.18 4.42
CA ASN A 288 -21.02 -1.81 3.43
C ASN A 288 -20.45 -1.49 2.04
N ALA A 289 -19.24 -0.94 1.98
CA ALA A 289 -18.53 -0.71 0.73
C ALA A 289 -18.35 -1.99 -0.11
N TYR A 290 -18.24 -3.15 0.53
CA TYR A 290 -18.26 -4.46 -0.12
C TYR A 290 -19.66 -5.07 -0.15
N THR A 291 -20.34 -5.16 0.99
CA THR A 291 -21.56 -6.00 1.12
C THR A 291 -22.71 -5.51 0.25
N ASN A 292 -22.79 -4.19 -0.04
CA ASN A 292 -23.76 -3.64 -1.00
C ASN A 292 -23.50 -4.09 -2.46
N PHE A 293 -22.28 -4.58 -2.75
CA PHE A 293 -21.82 -4.96 -4.09
C PHE A 293 -21.25 -6.38 -4.14
N SER A 294 -21.55 -7.24 -3.17
CA SER A 294 -21.02 -8.62 -3.16
C SER A 294 -21.32 -9.41 -4.45
N PRO A 295 -22.46 -9.24 -5.16
CA PRO A 295 -22.69 -9.91 -6.44
C PRO A 295 -21.67 -9.53 -7.54
N GLN A 296 -21.09 -8.33 -7.48
CA GLN A 296 -20.10 -7.83 -8.44
C GLN A 296 -18.77 -8.57 -8.32
N PHE A 297 -18.53 -9.25 -7.19
CA PHE A 297 -17.33 -10.03 -6.93
C PHE A 297 -17.55 -11.55 -7.12
N SER A 298 -18.69 -11.97 -7.70
CA SER A 298 -18.97 -13.39 -7.94
C SER A 298 -17.83 -14.08 -8.72
N GLY A 299 -17.32 -15.19 -8.17
CA GLY A 299 -16.21 -15.97 -8.70
C GLY A 299 -14.82 -15.50 -8.25
N ALA A 300 -14.73 -14.35 -7.59
CA ALA A 300 -13.50 -13.90 -6.93
C ALA A 300 -13.46 -14.36 -5.47
N SER A 301 -12.27 -14.34 -4.89
CA SER A 301 -12.02 -14.59 -3.46
C SER A 301 -11.20 -13.45 -2.89
N PHE A 302 -11.37 -13.19 -1.59
CA PHE A 302 -10.41 -12.36 -0.87
C PHE A 302 -9.05 -13.04 -0.86
N ILE A 303 -8.02 -12.28 -1.23
CA ILE A 303 -6.65 -12.74 -1.28
C ILE A 303 -5.73 -11.83 -0.47
N TRP A 304 -4.69 -12.44 0.10
CA TRP A 304 -3.57 -11.76 0.76
C TRP A 304 -2.31 -12.62 0.66
N SER A 305 -1.24 -12.26 1.36
CA SER A 305 -0.07 -13.14 1.55
C SER A 305 -0.34 -14.21 2.62
N SER A 306 0.69 -14.70 3.31
CA SER A 306 0.58 -15.83 4.25
C SER A 306 -0.24 -15.53 5.51
N ASN A 307 -0.35 -14.25 5.90
CA ASN A 307 -0.99 -13.86 7.14
C ASN A 307 -1.84 -12.61 6.94
N LEU A 308 -3.17 -12.75 7.11
CA LEU A 308 -4.12 -11.65 6.95
C LEU A 308 -3.90 -10.51 7.97
N ILE A 309 -3.38 -10.85 9.15
CA ILE A 309 -3.33 -9.97 10.32
C ILE A 309 -1.99 -9.25 10.44
N LEU A 310 -0.89 -9.90 10.02
CA LEU A 310 0.45 -9.38 10.29
C LEU A 310 1.14 -8.78 9.06
N ASP A 311 0.72 -9.15 7.85
CA ASP A 311 1.39 -8.72 6.64
C ASP A 311 0.81 -7.37 6.18
N ASN A 312 1.41 -6.26 6.62
CA ASN A 312 0.84 -4.92 6.46
C ASN A 312 1.07 -4.29 5.08
N LEU A 313 2.08 -4.75 4.32
CA LEU A 313 2.34 -4.31 2.95
C LEU A 313 2.52 -5.53 2.07
N VAL A 314 1.63 -5.73 1.10
CA VAL A 314 1.67 -6.88 0.20
C VAL A 314 1.65 -6.40 -1.25
N LEU A 315 2.43 -7.05 -2.10
CA LEU A 315 2.39 -6.86 -3.54
C LEU A 315 1.76 -8.07 -4.21
N LEU A 316 0.77 -7.82 -5.06
CA LEU A 316 0.04 -8.81 -5.81
C LEU A 316 0.40 -8.74 -7.29
N ARG A 317 0.62 -9.89 -7.93
CA ARG A 317 0.94 -10.01 -9.36
C ARG A 317 0.11 -11.09 -10.05
N PHE A 318 -0.36 -10.80 -11.25
CA PHE A 318 -1.07 -11.75 -12.10
C PHE A 318 -0.93 -11.38 -13.59
N THR A 319 -0.94 -12.39 -14.45
CA THR A 319 -1.07 -12.21 -15.90
C THR A 319 -2.46 -12.67 -16.33
N GLY A 320 -3.32 -11.71 -16.66
CA GLY A 320 -4.57 -11.96 -17.35
C GLY A 320 -4.32 -12.50 -18.75
N LYS A 321 -5.19 -13.42 -19.18
CA LYS A 321 -5.12 -14.01 -20.53
C LYS A 321 -5.42 -12.98 -21.61
#